data_AF-A0A951K0W8-F1
#
_entry.id   AF-A0A951K0W8-F1
#
_cell.length_a   1.000
_cell.length_b   1.000
_cell.length_c   1.000
_cell.angle_alpha   90.00
_cell.angle_beta   90.00
_cell.angle_gamma   90.00
#
_symmetry.space_group_name_H-M   'P 1'
#
loop_
_entity.id
_entity.type
_entity.pdbx_description
1 polymer ?
#
loop_
_entity_poly.entity_id
_entity_poly.type
_entity_poly.pdbx_seq_one_letter_code
_entity_poly.pdbx_strand_id
1 'polypeptide(L)'
;GPANLLCLDEPTNHLDIASRELLTSALAAYEGAVLLVTHERALIRATADAICAVGGTAARLVDADLDAYLASLAAASATPDHSTAAPAASPAVDRRQQRRDAAAQRRRTQGLRDELARAEAALEQAEQRLGELEAALADPVTYEDPEAGRELTMEHAVVADRVTLAERRWEALVEQLEAATGES
;
A
#
# COMPACT_ATOMS: atom_id res chain seq x y z
N GLY A 1 12.19 32.05 -3.37
CA GLY A 1 10.93 31.43 -3.79
C GLY A 1 10.74 30.16 -3.00
N PRO A 2 9.51 29.61 -2.90
CA PRO A 2 9.32 28.29 -2.33
C PRO A 2 10.18 27.26 -3.10
N ALA A 3 10.54 26.15 -2.46
CA ALA A 3 11.22 25.06 -3.16
C ALA A 3 10.33 24.57 -4.31
N ASN A 4 10.94 24.12 -5.42
CA ASN A 4 10.20 23.53 -6.54
C ASN A 4 10.10 22.00 -6.42
N LEU A 5 10.92 21.40 -5.55
CA LEU A 5 10.99 19.96 -5.30
C LEU A 5 11.26 19.71 -3.81
N LEU A 6 10.48 18.83 -3.20
CA LEU A 6 10.71 18.25 -1.87
C LEU A 6 11.10 16.79 -2.02
N CYS A 7 12.15 16.36 -1.33
CA CYS A 7 12.54 14.95 -1.23
C CYS A 7 12.43 14.53 0.23
N LEU A 8 11.60 13.53 0.52
CA LEU A 8 11.29 13.08 1.87
C LEU A 8 11.53 11.57 1.96
N ASP A 9 12.29 11.16 2.98
CA ASP A 9 12.58 9.76 3.28
C ASP A 9 12.03 9.44 4.67
N GLU A 10 11.00 8.61 4.72
CA GLU A 10 10.21 8.25 5.91
C GLU A 10 9.83 9.47 6.78
N PRO A 11 9.12 10.47 6.21
CA PRO A 11 8.90 11.77 6.88
C PRO A 11 7.95 11.72 8.07
N THR A 12 7.26 10.60 8.24
CA THR A 12 6.27 10.33 9.26
C THR A 12 6.85 9.61 10.47
N ASN A 13 8.09 9.16 10.39
CA ASN A 13 8.73 8.45 11.49
C ASN A 13 8.74 9.33 12.75
N HIS A 14 8.25 8.78 13.87
CA HIS A 14 8.06 9.49 15.14
C HIS A 14 6.94 10.54 15.19
N LEU A 15 6.01 10.58 14.22
CA LEU A 15 4.82 11.43 14.28
C LEU A 15 3.62 10.71 14.94
N ASP A 16 2.85 11.47 15.72
CA ASP A 16 1.50 11.07 16.13
C ASP A 16 0.50 11.15 14.97
N ILE A 17 -0.70 10.59 15.10
CA ILE A 17 -1.68 10.55 14.01
C ILE A 17 -2.05 11.96 13.55
N ALA A 18 -2.27 12.89 14.47
CA ALA A 18 -2.63 14.27 14.13
C ALA A 18 -1.56 14.97 13.28
N SER A 19 -0.29 14.76 13.60
CA SER A 19 0.84 15.31 12.84
C SER A 19 0.98 14.64 11.48
N ARG A 20 0.69 13.34 11.36
CA ARG A 20 0.65 12.62 10.07
C ARG A 20 -0.46 13.17 9.18
N GLU A 21 -1.65 13.43 9.71
CA GLU A 21 -2.76 14.05 8.96
C GLU A 21 -2.42 15.45 8.46
N LEU A 22 -1.78 16.27 9.32
CA LEU A 22 -1.32 17.61 8.95
C LEU A 22 -0.26 17.56 7.85
N LEU A 23 0.74 16.67 7.98
CA LEU A 23 1.77 16.48 6.96
C LEU A 23 1.14 16.01 5.65
N THR A 24 0.24 15.03 5.69
CA THR A 24 -0.48 14.51 4.53
C THR A 24 -1.23 15.63 3.81
N SER A 25 -1.99 16.43 4.56
CA SER A 25 -2.75 17.55 4.02
C SER A 25 -1.83 18.63 3.42
N ALA A 26 -0.70 18.92 4.07
CA ALA A 26 0.27 19.89 3.59
C ALA A 26 0.95 19.42 2.30
N LEU A 27 1.30 18.14 2.20
CA LEU A 27 1.91 17.56 1.01
C LEU A 27 0.91 17.48 -0.16
N ALA A 28 -0.35 17.12 0.10
CA ALA A 28 -1.40 17.10 -0.91
C ALA A 28 -1.71 18.51 -1.48
N ALA A 29 -1.55 19.56 -0.66
CA ALA A 29 -1.74 20.95 -1.06
C ALA A 29 -0.47 21.62 -1.62
N TYR A 30 0.66 20.93 -1.65
CA TYR A 30 1.93 21.50 -2.08
C TYR A 30 1.97 21.64 -3.61
N GLU A 31 2.16 22.86 -4.10
CA GLU A 31 2.14 23.17 -5.54
C GLU A 31 3.45 22.78 -6.29
N GLY A 32 4.48 22.35 -5.55
CA GLY A 32 5.74 21.87 -6.14
C GLY A 32 5.75 20.35 -6.33
N ALA A 33 6.85 19.80 -6.85
CA ALA A 33 7.02 18.36 -6.96
C ALA A 33 7.40 17.74 -5.61
N VAL A 34 6.90 16.54 -5.31
CA VAL A 34 7.29 15.75 -4.13
C VAL A 34 7.83 14.41 -4.59
N LEU A 35 9.04 14.08 -4.14
CA LEU A 35 9.58 12.72 -4.17
C LEU A 35 9.52 12.18 -2.75
N LEU A 36 8.71 11.14 -2.56
CA LEU A 36 8.43 10.55 -1.26
C LEU A 36 8.88 9.09 -1.24
N VAL A 37 9.66 8.72 -0.23
CA VAL A 37 9.95 7.34 0.14
C VAL A 37 9.26 7.09 1.47
N THR A 38 8.27 6.21 1.48
CA THR A 38 7.55 5.82 2.70
C THR A 38 6.90 4.45 2.53
N HIS A 39 6.69 3.74 3.63
CA HIS A 39 5.85 2.55 3.71
C HIS A 39 4.37 2.89 4.01
N GLU A 40 4.05 4.17 4.25
CA GLU A 40 2.70 4.57 4.66
C GLU A 40 1.73 4.63 3.50
N ARG A 41 0.91 3.58 3.42
CA ARG A 41 -0.12 3.45 2.39
C ARG A 41 -1.08 4.63 2.37
N ALA A 42 -1.50 5.15 3.52
CA ALA A 42 -2.41 6.29 3.61
C ALA A 42 -1.77 7.57 3.02
N LEU A 43 -0.51 7.84 3.36
CA LEU A 43 0.23 8.98 2.83
C LEU A 43 0.41 8.86 1.31
N ILE A 44 0.85 7.69 0.82
CA ILE A 44 1.00 7.43 -0.62
C ILE A 44 -0.33 7.65 -1.35
N ARG A 45 -1.43 7.08 -0.84
CA ARG A 45 -2.78 7.24 -1.43
C ARG A 45 -3.24 8.69 -1.51
N ALA A 46 -2.86 9.50 -0.53
CA ALA A 46 -3.27 10.89 -0.45
C ALA A 46 -2.42 11.84 -1.30
N THR A 47 -1.17 11.48 -1.62
CA THR A 47 -0.21 12.41 -2.24
C THR A 47 0.39 11.95 -3.57
N ALA A 48 0.39 10.65 -3.88
CA ALA A 48 1.14 10.12 -5.02
C ALA A 48 0.27 9.97 -6.28
N ASP A 49 0.65 10.67 -7.34
CA ASP A 49 0.07 10.52 -8.69
C ASP A 49 0.78 9.44 -9.53
N ALA A 50 2.01 9.07 -9.15
CA ALA A 50 2.83 8.08 -9.83
C ALA A 50 3.64 7.24 -8.83
N ILE A 51 3.84 5.96 -9.16
CA ILE A 51 4.61 5.02 -8.34
C ILE A 51 5.95 4.71 -9.01
N CYS A 52 7.05 4.90 -8.26
CA CYS A 52 8.37 4.45 -8.70
C CYS A 52 8.64 3.03 -8.15
N ALA A 53 8.43 2.02 -8.99
CA ALA A 53 8.71 0.63 -8.64
C ALA A 53 10.20 0.33 -8.81
N VAL A 54 10.87 -0.13 -7.76
CA VAL A 54 12.31 -0.43 -7.75
C VAL A 54 12.50 -1.94 -7.63
N GLY A 55 13.21 -2.55 -8.57
CA GLY A 55 13.45 -3.99 -8.60
C GLY A 55 14.82 -4.33 -9.19
N GLY A 56 15.59 -5.17 -8.49
CA GLY A 56 16.94 -5.54 -8.89
C GLY A 56 17.86 -4.31 -8.99
N THR A 57 18.29 -3.97 -10.21
CA THR A 57 19.14 -2.80 -10.49
C THR A 57 18.43 -1.69 -11.27
N ALA A 58 17.11 -1.79 -11.46
CA ALA A 58 16.32 -0.85 -12.24
C ALA A 58 15.19 -0.22 -11.41
N ALA A 59 14.84 1.01 -11.76
CA ALA A 59 13.66 1.70 -11.28
C ALA A 59 12.75 2.02 -12.47
N ARG A 60 11.46 1.82 -12.31
CA ARG A 60 10.44 2.11 -13.32
C ARG A 60 9.40 3.03 -12.72
N LEU A 61 9.24 4.20 -13.34
CA LEU A 61 8.13 5.09 -13.04
C LEU A 61 6.86 4.58 -13.72
N VAL A 62 5.82 4.38 -12.92
CA VAL A 62 4.48 4.00 -13.37
C VAL A 62 3.58 5.21 -13.14
N ASP A 63 3.02 5.75 -14.21
CA ASP A 63 2.10 6.89 -14.19
C ASP A 63 0.70 6.42 -13.76
N ALA A 64 0.59 6.11 -12.47
CA ALA A 64 -0.59 5.57 -11.81
C ALA A 64 -0.50 5.83 -10.30
N ASP A 65 -1.64 6.07 -9.67
CA ASP A 65 -1.77 6.06 -8.22
C ASP A 65 -1.52 4.65 -7.64
N LEU A 66 -1.50 4.55 -6.31
CA LEU A 66 -1.25 3.29 -5.64
C LEU A 66 -2.28 2.20 -5.97
N ASP A 67 -3.56 2.55 -6.07
CA ASP A 67 -4.62 1.57 -6.34
C ASP A 67 -4.53 0.99 -7.74
N ALA A 68 -4.35 1.87 -8.74
CA ALA A 68 -4.14 1.48 -10.11
C ALA A 68 -2.85 0.68 -10.27
N TYR A 69 -1.78 1.03 -9.54
CA TYR A 69 -0.56 0.25 -9.51
C TYR A 69 -0.79 -1.17 -8.99
N LEU A 70 -1.40 -1.33 -7.81
CA LEU A 70 -1.73 -2.63 -7.22
C LEU A 70 -2.66 -3.45 -8.12
N ALA A 71 -3.66 -2.81 -8.72
CA ALA A 71 -4.55 -3.43 -9.69
C ALA A 71 -3.80 -3.90 -10.94
N SER A 72 -2.79 -3.15 -11.39
CA SER A 72 -1.94 -3.54 -12.53
C SER A 72 -1.12 -4.80 -12.24
N LEU A 73 -0.60 -4.95 -11.02
CA LEU A 73 0.07 -6.17 -10.58
C LEU A 73 -0.91 -7.35 -10.56
N ALA A 74 -2.11 -7.12 -10.04
CA ALA A 74 -3.18 -8.12 -10.07
C ALA A 74 -3.58 -8.49 -11.52
N ALA A 75 -3.65 -7.54 -12.44
CA ALA A 75 -4.01 -7.75 -13.83
C ALA A 75 -2.89 -8.38 -14.66
N ALA A 76 -1.61 -8.10 -14.36
CA ALA A 76 -0.47 -8.69 -15.06
C ALA A 76 -0.43 -10.21 -14.93
N SER A 77 -0.86 -10.75 -13.78
CA SER A 77 -1.05 -12.20 -13.59
C SER A 77 -2.32 -12.75 -14.26
N ALA A 78 -3.17 -11.88 -14.77
CA ALA A 78 -4.38 -12.18 -15.53
C ALA A 78 -4.27 -11.55 -16.93
N THR A 79 -3.34 -12.04 -17.76
CA THR A 79 -3.12 -11.49 -19.12
C THR A 79 -4.44 -11.17 -19.85
N PRO A 80 -4.55 -9.99 -20.51
CA PRO A 80 -5.73 -9.64 -21.27
C PRO A 80 -5.87 -10.58 -22.46
N ASP A 81 -7.08 -11.07 -22.70
CA ASP A 81 -7.47 -11.67 -23.98
C ASP A 81 -7.54 -10.55 -25.01
N HIS A 82 -6.38 -10.09 -25.51
CA HIS A 82 -6.36 -9.07 -26.57
C HIS A 82 -6.69 -9.73 -27.91
N SER A 83 -7.97 -10.08 -28.06
CA SER A 83 -8.59 -10.32 -29.36
C SER A 83 -8.98 -8.99 -29.98
N THR A 84 -7.99 -8.27 -30.51
CA THR A 84 -8.21 -7.29 -31.59
C THR A 84 -7.21 -7.56 -32.71
N ALA A 85 -7.66 -8.41 -33.62
CA ALA A 85 -7.37 -8.46 -35.05
C ALA A 85 -5.95 -8.14 -35.57
N ALA A 86 -5.23 -9.19 -35.94
CA ALA A 86 -4.78 -9.42 -37.33
C ALA A 86 -4.70 -10.95 -37.58
N PRO A 87 -5.22 -11.48 -38.71
CA PRO A 87 -5.27 -12.92 -38.92
C PRO A 87 -3.95 -13.43 -39.51
N ALA A 88 -3.06 -13.90 -38.66
CA ALA A 88 -1.95 -14.76 -39.09
C ALA A 88 -2.14 -16.15 -38.47
N ALA A 89 -2.17 -17.15 -39.35
CA ALA A 89 -2.46 -18.54 -39.03
C ALA A 89 -1.34 -19.16 -38.17
N SER A 90 -1.62 -19.39 -36.88
CA SER A 90 -0.87 -20.29 -35.99
C SER A 90 -1.82 -20.95 -34.95
N PRO A 91 -1.47 -22.16 -34.44
CA PRO A 91 -2.40 -23.28 -34.31
C PRO A 91 -3.19 -23.26 -33.00
N ALA A 92 -4.36 -23.89 -33.00
CA ALA A 92 -5.28 -23.98 -31.85
C ALA A 92 -4.67 -24.55 -30.55
N VAL A 93 -3.49 -25.17 -30.61
CA VAL A 93 -2.73 -25.70 -29.47
C VAL A 93 -2.14 -24.57 -28.61
N ASP A 94 -1.65 -23.49 -29.22
CA ASP A 94 -1.02 -22.36 -28.52
C ASP A 94 -2.02 -21.61 -27.64
N ARG A 95 -3.23 -21.36 -28.16
CA ARG A 95 -4.32 -20.71 -27.39
C ARG A 95 -4.79 -21.55 -26.21
N ARG A 96 -4.79 -22.89 -26.34
CA ARG A 96 -5.20 -23.78 -25.24
C ARG A 96 -4.13 -23.83 -24.15
N GLN A 97 -2.86 -23.79 -24.54
CA GLN A 97 -1.73 -23.72 -23.62
C GLN A 97 -1.71 -22.38 -22.88
N GLN A 98 -1.81 -21.25 -23.61
CA GLN A 98 -1.93 -19.90 -23.04
C GLN A 98 -3.09 -19.78 -22.04
N ARG A 99 -4.27 -20.34 -22.34
CA ARG A 99 -5.42 -20.34 -21.41
C ARG A 99 -5.15 -21.17 -20.15
N ARG A 100 -4.45 -22.29 -20.27
CA ARG A 100 -4.07 -23.13 -19.12
C ARG A 100 -3.04 -22.44 -18.23
N ASP A 101 -2.05 -21.79 -18.84
CA ASP A 101 -0.99 -21.07 -18.14
C ASP A 101 -1.55 -19.83 -17.45
N ALA A 102 -2.44 -19.07 -18.10
CA ALA A 102 -3.16 -17.96 -17.48
C ALA A 102 -4.07 -18.42 -16.32
N ALA A 103 -4.77 -19.56 -16.46
CA ALA A 103 -5.58 -20.11 -15.38
C ALA A 103 -4.73 -20.59 -14.19
N ALA A 104 -3.55 -21.18 -14.46
CA ALA A 104 -2.59 -21.56 -13.42
C ALA A 104 -2.03 -20.33 -12.70
N GLN A 105 -1.69 -19.27 -13.44
CA GLN A 105 -1.16 -18.02 -12.91
C GLN A 105 -2.17 -17.29 -12.02
N ARG A 106 -3.44 -17.24 -12.42
CA ARG A 106 -4.54 -16.71 -11.59
C ARG A 106 -4.66 -17.48 -10.28
N ARG A 107 -4.64 -18.82 -10.33
CA ARG A 107 -4.74 -19.65 -9.12
C ARG A 107 -3.56 -19.45 -8.17
N ARG A 108 -2.35 -19.26 -8.70
CA ARG A 108 -1.13 -19.00 -7.90
C ARG A 108 -1.20 -17.65 -7.17
N THR A 109 -1.70 -16.62 -7.85
CA THR A 109 -1.74 -15.26 -7.31
C THR A 109 -3.02 -14.93 -6.54
N GLN A 110 -4.09 -15.73 -6.65
CA GLN A 110 -5.34 -15.49 -5.94
C GLN A 110 -5.16 -15.45 -4.42
N GLY A 111 -4.40 -16.40 -3.86
CA GLY A 111 -4.13 -16.43 -2.41
C GLY A 111 -3.41 -15.18 -1.92
N LEU A 112 -2.43 -14.68 -2.69
CA LEU A 112 -1.71 -13.45 -2.36
C LEU A 112 -2.63 -12.23 -2.37
N ARG A 113 -3.54 -12.12 -3.36
CA ARG A 113 -4.53 -11.03 -3.41
C ARG A 113 -5.49 -11.07 -2.23
N ASP A 114 -5.99 -12.26 -1.89
CA ASP A 114 -6.92 -12.44 -0.77
C ASP A 114 -6.23 -12.10 0.57
N GLU A 115 -4.96 -12.46 0.73
CA GLU A 115 -4.16 -12.09 1.89
C GLU A 115 -3.84 -10.59 1.95
N LEU A 116 -3.56 -9.98 0.80
CA LEU A 116 -3.30 -8.53 0.70
C LEU A 116 -4.53 -7.75 1.16
N ALA A 117 -5.71 -8.09 0.64
CA ALA A 117 -6.98 -7.46 1.04
C ALA A 117 -7.26 -7.62 2.55
N ARG A 118 -6.90 -8.77 3.15
CA ARG A 118 -7.02 -8.97 4.60
C ARG A 118 -6.03 -8.14 5.39
N ALA A 119 -4.79 -8.01 4.91
CA ALA A 119 -3.78 -7.16 5.54
C ALA A 119 -4.21 -5.69 5.50
N GLU A 120 -4.75 -5.22 4.37
CA GLU A 120 -5.29 -3.87 4.24
C GLU A 120 -6.46 -3.60 5.20
N ALA A 121 -7.42 -4.53 5.31
CA ALA A 121 -8.52 -4.39 6.24
C ALA A 121 -8.05 -4.43 7.71
N ALA A 122 -7.05 -5.25 8.03
CA ALA A 122 -6.48 -5.31 9.38
C ALA A 122 -5.74 -4.01 9.74
N LEU A 123 -5.03 -3.42 8.77
CA LEU A 123 -4.36 -2.15 8.93
C LEU A 123 -5.38 -1.03 9.20
N GLU A 124 -6.40 -0.91 8.35
CA GLU A 124 -7.46 0.10 8.51
C GLU A 124 -8.15 0.01 9.88
N GLN A 125 -8.46 -1.20 10.34
CA GLN A 125 -9.04 -1.41 11.67
C GLN A 125 -8.09 -1.02 12.81
N ALA A 126 -6.80 -1.34 12.68
CA ALA A 126 -5.81 -1.01 13.70
C ALA A 126 -5.54 0.50 13.76
N GLU A 127 -5.44 1.17 12.62
CA GLU A 127 -5.29 2.64 12.52
C GLU A 127 -6.50 3.36 13.10
N GLN A 128 -7.73 2.92 12.78
CA GLN A 128 -8.94 3.49 13.37
C GLN A 128 -8.92 3.36 14.90
N ARG A 129 -8.57 2.18 15.42
CA ARG A 129 -8.50 1.97 16.87
C ARG A 129 -7.38 2.81 17.52
N LEU A 130 -6.25 2.97 16.84
CA LEU A 130 -5.16 3.81 17.32
C LEU A 130 -5.60 5.26 17.47
N GLY A 131 -6.31 5.80 16.47
CA GLY A 131 -6.87 7.15 16.52
C GLY A 131 -7.87 7.36 17.67
N GLU A 132 -8.75 6.39 17.92
CA GLU A 132 -9.66 6.44 19.08
C GLU A 132 -8.90 6.49 20.42
N LEU A 133 -7.85 5.67 20.55
CA LEU A 133 -7.03 5.59 21.76
C LEU A 133 -6.21 6.87 21.96
N GLU A 134 -5.62 7.42 20.92
CA GLU A 134 -4.90 8.69 20.97
C GLU A 134 -5.83 9.85 21.37
N ALA A 135 -7.05 9.89 20.82
CA ALA A 135 -8.05 10.89 21.21
C ALA A 135 -8.44 10.78 22.69
N ALA A 136 -8.61 9.55 23.19
CA ALA A 136 -8.90 9.32 24.61
C ALA A 136 -7.72 9.70 25.52
N LEU A 137 -6.47 9.36 25.12
CA LEU A 137 -5.26 9.72 25.87
C LEU A 137 -4.99 11.24 25.86
N ALA A 138 -5.47 11.97 24.86
CA ALA A 138 -5.39 13.42 24.81
C ALA A 138 -6.40 14.13 25.75
N ASP A 139 -7.44 13.44 26.22
CA ASP A 139 -8.44 14.00 27.13
C ASP A 139 -7.90 14.05 28.58
N PRO A 140 -7.84 15.23 29.23
CA PRO A 140 -7.44 15.35 30.63
C PRO A 140 -8.25 14.50 31.61
N VAL A 141 -9.53 14.22 31.31
CA VAL A 141 -10.42 13.41 32.17
C VAL A 141 -9.91 11.97 32.32
N THR A 142 -9.20 11.44 31.32
CA THR A 142 -8.63 10.09 31.34
C THR A 142 -7.66 9.89 32.52
N TYR A 143 -7.04 10.96 33.01
CA TYR A 143 -6.07 10.89 34.10
C TYR A 143 -6.68 11.11 35.48
N GLU A 144 -8.00 11.30 35.58
CA GLU A 144 -8.71 11.29 36.87
C GLU A 144 -8.73 9.87 37.48
N ASP A 145 -8.67 8.84 36.64
CA ASP A 145 -8.49 7.44 37.02
C ASP A 145 -7.13 6.90 36.52
N PRO A 146 -6.13 6.78 37.40
CA PRO A 146 -4.80 6.25 37.02
C PRO A 146 -4.81 4.83 36.45
N GLU A 147 -5.79 3.98 36.82
CA GLU A 147 -5.88 2.62 36.28
C GLU A 147 -6.37 2.65 34.84
N ALA A 148 -7.42 3.43 34.56
CA ALA A 148 -7.95 3.62 33.21
C ALA A 148 -6.90 4.20 32.24
N GLY A 149 -6.17 5.24 32.66
CA GLY A 149 -5.10 5.82 31.84
C GLY A 149 -3.98 4.82 31.52
N ARG A 150 -3.63 3.94 32.47
CA ARG A 150 -2.62 2.88 32.24
C ARG A 150 -3.13 1.81 31.29
N GLU A 151 -4.39 1.40 31.40
CA GLU A 151 -5.02 0.45 30.48
C GLU A 151 -5.03 0.97 29.04
N LEU A 152 -5.46 2.21 28.84
CA LEU A 152 -5.44 2.84 27.52
C LEU A 152 -4.03 2.95 26.94
N THR A 153 -3.03 3.29 27.77
CA THR A 153 -1.62 3.36 27.32
C THR A 153 -1.09 1.99 26.88
N MET A 154 -1.43 0.93 27.62
CA MET A 154 -1.05 -0.43 27.24
C MET A 154 -1.75 -0.89 25.95
N GLU A 155 -3.05 -0.60 25.82
CA GLU A 155 -3.79 -0.93 24.60
C GLU A 155 -3.23 -0.17 23.39
N HIS A 156 -2.94 1.12 23.55
CA HIS A 156 -2.31 1.96 22.53
C HIS A 156 -1.01 1.32 22.02
N ALA A 157 -0.10 0.90 22.92
CA ALA A 157 1.14 0.25 22.53
C ALA A 157 0.89 -1.05 21.72
N VAL A 158 -0.07 -1.88 22.15
CA VAL A 158 -0.42 -3.12 21.45
C VAL A 158 -1.02 -2.85 20.07
N VAL A 159 -1.85 -1.81 19.93
CA VAL A 159 -2.47 -1.45 18.66
C VAL A 159 -1.45 -0.81 17.70
N ALA A 160 -0.54 0.03 18.20
CA ALA A 160 0.57 0.57 17.41
C ALA A 160 1.48 -0.54 16.83
N ASP A 161 1.79 -1.57 17.63
CA ASP A 161 2.53 -2.74 17.17
C ASP A 161 1.76 -3.51 16.07
N ARG A 162 0.42 -3.57 16.17
CA ARG A 162 -0.43 -4.21 15.16
C ARG A 162 -0.45 -3.46 13.83
N VAL A 163 -0.49 -2.13 13.86
CA VAL A 163 -0.34 -1.28 12.66
C VAL A 163 0.98 -1.64 11.98
N THR A 164 2.09 -1.55 12.72
CA THR A 164 3.44 -1.86 12.20
C THR A 164 3.53 -3.27 11.59
N LEU A 165 2.93 -4.27 12.25
CA LEU A 165 2.93 -5.64 11.76
C LEU A 165 2.10 -5.81 10.48
N ALA A 166 0.93 -5.15 10.42
CA ALA A 166 0.05 -5.18 9.25
C ALA A 166 0.68 -4.49 8.04
N GLU A 167 1.38 -3.37 8.23
CA GLU A 167 2.13 -2.67 7.18
C GLU A 167 3.24 -3.55 6.60
N ARG A 168 4.08 -4.15 7.46
CA ARG A 168 5.13 -5.09 7.00
C ARG A 168 4.56 -6.29 6.26
N ARG A 169 3.39 -6.77 6.70
CA ARG A 169 2.70 -7.88 6.04
C ARG A 169 2.21 -7.47 4.66
N TRP A 170 1.63 -6.29 4.54
CA TRP A 170 1.18 -5.71 3.28
C TRP A 170 2.35 -5.55 2.30
N GLU A 171 3.46 -4.95 2.74
CA GLU A 171 4.67 -4.76 1.93
C GLU A 171 5.18 -6.10 1.37
N ALA A 172 5.37 -7.08 2.25
CA ALA A 172 5.83 -8.41 1.85
C ALA A 172 4.88 -9.11 0.87
N LEU A 173 3.56 -8.85 0.95
CA LEU A 173 2.57 -9.41 0.03
C LEU A 173 2.60 -8.71 -1.33
N VAL A 174 2.81 -7.39 -1.37
CA VAL A 174 3.02 -6.64 -2.61
C VAL A 174 4.28 -7.14 -3.30
N GLU A 175 5.40 -7.26 -2.60
CA GLU A 175 6.66 -7.79 -3.16
C GLU A 175 6.48 -9.21 -3.74
N GLN A 176 5.78 -10.09 -3.01
CA GLN A 176 5.48 -11.44 -3.50
C GLN A 176 4.58 -11.43 -4.73
N LEU A 177 3.60 -10.51 -4.81
CA LEU A 177 2.73 -10.38 -5.95
C LEU A 177 3.49 -9.84 -7.17
N GLU A 178 4.40 -8.88 -6.96
CA GLU A 178 5.32 -8.38 -7.99
C GLU A 178 6.24 -9.48 -8.50
N ALA A 179 6.92 -10.22 -7.61
CA ALA A 179 7.79 -11.32 -8.00
C ALA A 179 7.03 -12.39 -8.79
N ALA A 180 5.81 -12.73 -8.36
CA ALA A 180 4.96 -13.69 -9.07
C ALA A 180 4.54 -13.20 -10.46
N THR A 181 4.57 -11.90 -10.74
CA THR A 181 4.09 -11.29 -12.00
C THR A 181 5.20 -10.76 -12.90
N GLY A 182 6.39 -10.49 -12.36
CA GLY A 182 7.54 -9.90 -13.06
C GLY A 182 8.52 -10.89 -13.69
N GLU A 183 8.46 -12.19 -13.37
CA GLU A 183 9.31 -13.24 -13.97
C GLU A 183 8.81 -13.70 -15.37
N SER A 184 8.63 -12.78 -16.32
CA SER A 184 8.31 -13.12 -17.73
C SER A 184 9.30 -12.53 -18.72
#